data_AF-A0AAA9RZD6-F1
#
_entry.id   AF-A0AAA9RZD6-F1
#
_cell.length_a   1.000
_cell.length_b   1.000
_cell.length_c   1.000
_cell.angle_alpha   90.00
_cell.angle_beta   90.00
_cell.angle_gamma   90.00
#
_symmetry.space_group_name_H-M   'P 1'
#
loop_
_entity.id
_entity.type
_entity.pdbx_description
1 polymer ?
#
loop_
_entity_poly.entity_id
_entity_poly.type
_entity_poly.pdbx_seq_one_letter_code
_entity_poly.pdbx_strand_id
1 'polypeptide(L)'
;MSGYEKPSRGWGFCALSPVLLSLLMAAPLGLLGEETRQLFEFDSTNMSDAASRPLGKSYPPYSLANFSWNNITDSLDPATLSATFRGHPIRDPTGAFTNGSLAFRVQAFSTSGRPAQPPRLLHSADTCQLEVALVGASPRGNRSLFGLEVATLGQGPGCPSMQEQHSIDDEYTPAVFQLDQLLWGSLPSGFMQWRPVAFSQKRGSRDSAMPCQSSPLHPTLAYLLPQSPIVRAFFKTQDHSCAFNLTFGASTGPGYWDQHYLSWSVLLGVGTPPVDALSPLVLGIMAVALGAPALMLLAGGLFLLLGRKRDSEYQSIN
;
A
#
# COMPACT_ATOMS: atom_id res chain seq x y z
N MET A 1 14.13 -40.57 -43.01
CA MET A 1 15.40 -40.99 -42.36
C MET A 1 16.04 -39.71 -41.84
N SER A 2 15.70 -39.27 -40.62
CA SER A 2 16.36 -39.65 -39.36
C SER A 2 17.85 -39.26 -39.43
N GLY A 3 18.31 -38.17 -38.83
CA GLY A 3 17.99 -37.64 -37.50
C GLY A 3 18.96 -38.28 -36.50
N TYR A 4 20.09 -37.62 -36.25
CA TYR A 4 21.04 -37.99 -35.19
C TYR A 4 21.64 -36.72 -34.56
N GLU A 5 20.85 -36.10 -33.70
CA GLU A 5 21.34 -35.31 -32.57
C GLU A 5 21.79 -36.30 -31.48
N LYS A 6 23.00 -36.11 -30.94
CA LYS A 6 23.43 -36.79 -29.71
C LYS A 6 23.46 -35.79 -28.55
N PRO A 7 23.11 -36.24 -27.33
CA PRO A 7 22.60 -35.39 -26.27
C PRO A 7 23.71 -34.91 -25.34
N SER A 8 23.86 -33.61 -25.17
CA SER A 8 24.53 -33.08 -23.99
C SER A 8 23.52 -32.93 -22.87
N ARG A 9 23.44 -33.96 -22.01
CA ARG A 9 22.91 -33.84 -20.64
C ARG A 9 23.79 -32.85 -19.87
N GLY A 10 23.51 -31.56 -20.00
CA GLY A 10 23.94 -30.54 -19.06
C GLY A 10 22.95 -30.54 -17.92
N TRP A 11 23.40 -30.88 -16.72
CA TRP A 11 22.61 -30.88 -15.51
C TRP A 11 21.87 -29.54 -15.37
N GLY A 12 20.55 -29.62 -15.30
CA GLY A 12 19.73 -28.50 -14.87
C GLY A 12 20.23 -28.08 -13.50
N PHE A 13 20.83 -26.91 -13.42
CA PHE A 13 20.83 -26.15 -12.19
C PHE A 13 19.37 -25.80 -11.93
N CYS A 14 18.71 -26.70 -11.20
CA CYS A 14 17.39 -26.48 -10.64
C CYS A 14 17.37 -25.09 -10.03
N ALA A 15 16.43 -24.29 -10.51
CA ALA A 15 16.07 -22.97 -10.05
C ALA A 15 16.29 -22.84 -8.54
N LEU A 16 17.31 -22.07 -8.17
CA LEU A 16 17.35 -21.40 -6.88
C LEU A 16 16.11 -20.51 -6.86
N SER A 17 15.08 -21.01 -6.17
CA SER A 17 13.75 -20.43 -6.10
C SER A 17 13.81 -18.91 -5.85
N PRO A 18 13.11 -18.09 -6.64
CA PRO A 18 13.07 -16.63 -6.47
C PRO A 18 12.56 -16.19 -5.09
N VAL A 19 11.94 -17.10 -4.33
CA VAL A 19 11.44 -16.88 -2.96
C VAL A 19 12.56 -16.66 -1.93
N LEU A 20 13.74 -17.28 -2.11
CA LEU A 20 14.85 -17.13 -1.17
C LEU A 20 15.58 -15.80 -1.35
N LEU A 21 15.54 -15.23 -2.57
CA LEU A 21 16.04 -13.89 -2.83
C LEU A 21 15.09 -12.86 -2.21
N SER A 22 13.77 -13.03 -2.29
CA SER A 22 12.80 -12.13 -1.62
C SER A 22 13.01 -12.03 -0.11
N LEU A 23 13.38 -13.13 0.56
CA LEU A 23 13.68 -13.12 2.01
C LEU A 23 15.03 -12.50 2.36
N LEU A 24 16.06 -12.63 1.51
CA LEU A 24 17.34 -11.91 1.70
C LEU A 24 17.26 -10.43 1.28
N MET A 25 16.34 -10.08 0.38
CA MET A 25 16.08 -8.71 -0.08
C MET A 25 15.13 -7.94 0.85
N ALA A 26 14.53 -8.65 1.83
CA ALA A 26 13.77 -8.10 2.94
C ALA A 26 14.63 -7.79 4.18
N ALA A 27 15.97 -7.73 4.06
CA ALA A 27 16.76 -6.86 4.94
C ALA A 27 16.19 -5.44 4.80
N PRO A 28 15.97 -4.69 5.89
CA PRO A 28 15.11 -3.52 5.87
C PRO A 28 15.56 -2.61 4.74
N LEU A 29 14.73 -2.52 3.69
CA LEU A 29 14.67 -1.37 2.81
C LEU A 29 15.92 -1.11 1.92
N GLY A 30 16.83 -2.09 1.80
CA GLY A 30 18.10 -1.89 1.10
C GLY A 30 18.15 -2.20 -0.40
N LEU A 31 17.17 -2.93 -0.94
CA LEU A 31 17.29 -3.56 -2.26
C LEU A 31 16.22 -3.19 -3.29
N LEU A 32 15.15 -2.51 -2.88
CA LEU A 32 14.23 -1.80 -3.79
C LEU A 32 14.46 -0.28 -3.80
N GLY A 33 15.48 0.17 -3.08
CA GLY A 33 15.80 1.59 -3.02
C GLY A 33 14.65 2.39 -2.45
N GLU A 34 14.19 2.03 -1.26
CA GLU A 34 13.23 2.80 -0.48
C GLU A 34 13.63 2.66 0.97
N GLU A 35 13.95 3.73 1.70
CA GLU A 35 14.34 3.80 3.10
C GLU A 35 13.25 4.50 3.90
N THR A 36 12.64 3.83 4.87
CA THR A 36 11.90 4.54 5.92
C THR A 36 12.91 5.13 6.89
N ARG A 37 12.95 6.45 7.04
CA ARG A 37 14.07 7.14 7.72
C ARG A 37 13.71 7.67 9.10
N GLN A 38 12.51 8.21 9.21
CA GLN A 38 12.06 8.93 10.39
C GLN A 38 10.60 8.60 10.70
N LEU A 39 10.31 8.38 11.98
CA LEU A 39 8.95 8.41 12.50
C LEU A 39 8.70 9.84 13.01
N PHE A 40 7.77 10.53 12.36
CA PHE A 40 7.33 11.86 12.74
C PHE A 40 6.17 11.82 13.73
N GLU A 41 6.04 12.91 14.49
CA GLU A 41 4.91 13.15 15.35
C GLU A 41 4.57 14.64 15.35
N PHE A 42 3.29 14.94 15.20
CA PHE A 42 2.77 16.31 15.11
C PHE A 42 1.61 16.49 16.07
N ASP A 43 1.55 17.63 16.74
CA ASP A 43 0.36 18.03 17.50
C ASP A 43 -0.71 18.60 16.55
N SER A 44 -1.88 17.96 16.48
CA SER A 44 -2.99 18.36 15.60
C SER A 44 -4.03 19.27 16.23
N THR A 45 -3.85 19.70 17.49
CA THR A 45 -4.86 20.51 18.23
C THR A 45 -5.34 21.78 17.52
N ASN A 46 -4.52 22.40 16.67
CA ASN A 46 -4.86 23.60 15.91
C ASN A 46 -4.82 23.40 14.38
N MET A 47 -4.75 22.16 13.90
CA MET A 47 -4.78 21.91 12.45
C MET A 47 -6.20 22.04 11.90
N SER A 48 -6.36 22.82 10.83
CA SER A 48 -7.55 22.72 9.97
C SER A 48 -7.33 21.64 8.92
N ASP A 49 -8.35 20.81 8.67
CA ASP A 49 -8.29 19.67 7.75
C ASP A 49 -8.02 20.07 6.28
N ALA A 50 -7.98 21.37 5.96
CA ALA A 50 -7.81 21.93 4.62
C ALA A 50 -6.36 22.41 4.31
N ALA A 51 -5.43 22.31 5.26
CA ALA A 51 -4.06 22.76 5.03
C ALA A 51 -3.20 21.64 4.42
N SER A 52 -2.73 21.85 3.18
CA SER A 52 -1.72 21.05 2.46
C SER A 52 -0.33 21.04 3.11
N ARG A 53 -0.22 21.55 4.34
CA ARG A 53 0.95 21.48 5.20
C ARG A 53 0.46 21.19 6.61
N PRO A 54 1.04 20.20 7.32
CA PRO A 54 0.74 20.03 8.73
C PRO A 54 1.23 21.27 9.49
N LEU A 55 0.32 22.20 9.76
CA LEU A 55 0.55 23.42 10.56
C LEU A 55 0.59 23.11 12.08
N GLY A 56 0.84 21.85 12.43
CA GLY A 56 1.05 21.40 13.80
C GLY A 56 2.48 21.70 14.26
N LYS A 57 2.66 21.92 15.56
CA LYS A 57 4.01 21.93 16.13
C LYS A 57 4.60 20.53 15.96
N SER A 58 5.63 20.42 15.15
CA SER A 58 6.35 19.16 14.93
C SER A 58 7.23 18.86 16.14
N TYR A 59 7.09 17.67 16.70
CA TYR A 59 8.03 17.18 17.70
C TYR A 59 9.32 16.69 17.03
N PRO A 60 10.45 16.62 17.77
CA PRO A 60 11.68 16.03 17.22
C PRO A 60 11.42 14.62 16.67
N PRO A 61 11.77 14.33 15.41
CA PRO A 61 11.50 13.03 14.80
C PRO A 61 12.35 11.92 15.44
N TYR A 62 11.81 10.70 15.43
CA TYR A 62 12.56 9.51 15.83
C TYR A 62 13.34 8.99 14.62
N SER A 63 14.67 9.06 14.68
CA SER A 63 15.53 8.47 13.64
C SER A 63 15.53 6.94 13.77
N LEU A 64 15.11 6.25 12.72
CA LEU A 64 15.05 4.78 12.70
C LEU A 64 16.43 4.12 12.68
N ALA A 65 17.48 4.86 12.32
CA ALA A 65 18.87 4.42 12.45
C ALA A 65 19.31 4.29 13.92
N ASN A 66 18.64 4.99 14.84
CA ASN A 66 18.90 4.94 16.28
C ASN A 66 17.93 4.01 17.02
N PHE A 67 17.38 3.01 16.33
CA PHE A 67 16.54 1.96 16.92
C PHE A 67 17.34 0.68 17.16
N SER A 68 17.00 -0.01 18.24
CA SER A 68 17.39 -1.39 18.47
C SER A 68 16.30 -2.29 17.90
N TRP A 69 16.69 -3.35 17.21
CA TRP A 69 15.80 -4.28 16.53
C TRP A 69 15.96 -5.69 17.11
N ASN A 70 14.84 -6.36 17.35
CA ASN A 70 14.84 -7.75 17.79
C ASN A 70 15.40 -8.68 16.71
N ASN A 71 15.83 -9.87 17.13
CA ASN A 71 16.30 -10.90 16.21
C ASN A 71 15.14 -11.38 15.32
N ILE A 72 15.35 -11.37 14.01
CA ILE A 72 14.36 -11.82 13.02
C ILE A 72 14.08 -13.32 13.09
N THR A 73 15.02 -14.10 13.63
CA THR A 73 14.91 -15.56 13.72
C THR A 73 13.69 -15.97 14.54
N ASP A 74 13.32 -15.17 15.54
CA ASP A 74 12.20 -15.43 16.43
C ASP A 74 10.83 -15.15 15.77
N SER A 75 10.80 -14.36 14.69
CA SER A 75 9.58 -13.93 14.00
C SER A 75 9.45 -14.48 12.58
N LEU A 76 10.44 -15.24 12.12
CA LEU A 76 10.44 -15.86 10.79
C LEU A 76 9.43 -17.01 10.74
N ASP A 77 8.46 -16.90 9.85
CA ASP A 77 7.45 -17.92 9.59
C ASP A 77 7.53 -18.38 8.12
N PRO A 78 8.16 -19.54 7.85
CA PRO A 78 8.26 -20.10 6.51
C PRO A 78 6.92 -20.52 5.91
N ALA A 79 5.92 -20.85 6.74
CA ALA A 79 4.62 -21.29 6.23
C ALA A 79 3.82 -20.13 5.63
N THR A 80 3.95 -18.93 6.20
CA THR A 80 3.32 -17.71 5.69
C THR A 80 4.24 -16.83 4.87
N LEU A 81 5.50 -17.26 4.67
CA LEU A 81 6.57 -16.50 4.01
C LEU A 81 6.73 -15.09 4.58
N SER A 82 6.70 -14.97 5.92
CA SER A 82 6.74 -13.67 6.59
C SER A 82 7.80 -13.58 7.69
N ALA A 83 8.25 -12.36 7.95
CA ALA A 83 9.17 -12.04 9.05
C ALA A 83 8.83 -10.64 9.60
N THR A 84 9.10 -10.41 10.88
CA THR A 84 8.78 -9.12 11.52
C THR A 84 9.99 -8.52 12.22
N PHE A 85 10.40 -7.33 11.78
CA PHE A 85 11.38 -6.50 12.47
C PHE A 85 10.64 -5.65 13.50
N ARG A 86 10.85 -5.91 14.79
CA ARG A 86 10.28 -5.11 15.87
C ARG A 86 11.39 -4.36 16.58
N GLY A 87 11.19 -3.06 16.81
CA GLY A 87 12.21 -2.23 17.41
C GLY A 87 11.67 -1.09 18.27
N HIS A 88 12.59 -0.48 19.00
CA HIS A 88 12.38 0.67 19.87
C HIS A 88 13.63 1.57 19.85
N PRO A 89 13.50 2.88 20.16
CA PRO A 89 14.65 3.78 20.25
C PRO A 89 15.71 3.27 21.24
N ILE A 90 16.99 3.34 20.87
CA ILE A 90 18.11 2.96 21.75
C ILE A 90 18.19 3.89 22.98
N ARG A 91 17.86 5.18 22.77
CA ARG A 91 17.79 6.19 23.82
C ARG A 91 16.38 6.74 23.89
N ASP A 92 15.70 6.48 24.99
CA ASP A 92 14.35 6.94 25.26
C ASP A 92 14.26 7.61 26.65
N PRO A 93 14.75 8.86 26.78
CA PRO A 93 14.79 9.54 28.07
C PRO A 93 13.40 9.84 28.64
N THR A 94 12.39 9.91 27.78
CA THR A 94 10.99 10.17 28.14
C THR A 94 10.21 8.90 28.47
N GLY A 95 10.78 7.71 28.22
CA GLY A 95 10.10 6.43 28.39
C GLY A 95 8.89 6.24 27.46
N ALA A 96 8.86 6.92 26.30
CA ALA A 96 7.76 6.87 25.36
C ALA A 96 7.54 5.46 24.76
N PHE A 97 8.61 4.69 24.59
CA PHE A 97 8.60 3.33 24.05
C PHE A 97 8.78 2.25 25.13
N THR A 98 8.59 2.56 26.42
CA THR A 98 8.72 1.56 27.51
C THR A 98 7.83 0.33 27.29
N ASN A 99 6.58 0.56 26.85
CA ASN A 99 5.63 -0.49 26.46
C ASN A 99 5.29 -0.41 24.96
N GLY A 100 6.12 0.31 24.20
CA GLY A 100 5.87 0.67 22.81
C GLY A 100 6.84 -0.01 21.86
N SER A 101 6.40 -0.25 20.63
CA SER A 101 7.28 -0.74 19.57
C SER A 101 6.81 -0.27 18.21
N LEU A 102 7.78 -0.03 17.32
CA LEU A 102 7.55 0.06 15.89
C LEU A 102 7.89 -1.29 15.26
N ALA A 103 7.00 -1.81 14.43
CA ALA A 103 7.19 -3.06 13.74
C ALA A 103 7.06 -2.90 12.23
N PHE A 104 7.97 -3.54 11.49
CA PHE A 104 7.92 -3.73 10.04
C PHE A 104 7.75 -5.22 9.77
N ARG A 105 6.55 -5.63 9.38
CA ARG A 105 6.26 -7.00 8.98
C ARG A 105 6.34 -7.12 7.47
N VAL A 106 7.23 -7.97 6.98
CA VAL A 106 7.40 -8.27 5.56
C VAL A 106 6.76 -9.63 5.27
N GLN A 107 6.00 -9.72 4.20
CA GLN A 107 5.38 -10.95 3.74
C GLN A 107 5.53 -11.08 2.22
N ALA A 108 6.07 -12.20 1.76
CA ALA A 108 6.12 -12.55 0.34
C ALA A 108 4.93 -13.44 -0.05
N PHE A 109 4.66 -13.53 -1.36
CA PHE A 109 3.57 -14.35 -1.89
C PHE A 109 4.08 -15.25 -3.02
N SER A 110 3.54 -16.47 -3.10
CA SER A 110 3.85 -17.41 -4.18
C SER A 110 2.83 -17.38 -5.32
N THR A 111 1.66 -16.80 -5.07
CA THR A 111 0.50 -16.80 -5.98
C THR A 111 -0.25 -15.49 -5.84
N SER A 112 -1.06 -15.14 -6.84
CA SER A 112 -1.93 -13.98 -6.75
C SER A 112 -3.09 -14.21 -5.79
N GLY A 113 -3.50 -13.16 -5.09
CA GLY A 113 -4.56 -13.25 -4.10
C GLY A 113 -4.76 -11.97 -3.31
N ARG A 114 -5.58 -12.05 -2.27
CA ARG A 114 -5.80 -10.96 -1.31
C ARG A 114 -5.68 -11.48 0.12
N PRO A 115 -5.06 -10.70 1.03
CA PRO A 115 -5.12 -11.01 2.44
C PRO A 115 -6.56 -11.01 2.98
N ALA A 116 -6.76 -11.70 4.10
CA ALA A 116 -8.02 -11.64 4.83
C ALA A 116 -8.23 -10.29 5.53
N GLN A 117 -7.14 -9.65 5.97
CA GLN A 117 -7.18 -8.39 6.72
C GLN A 117 -7.14 -7.17 5.80
N PRO A 118 -7.91 -6.10 6.11
CA PRO A 118 -7.79 -4.80 5.46
C PRO A 118 -6.35 -4.25 5.50
N PRO A 119 -5.90 -3.53 4.45
CA PRO A 119 -6.65 -3.04 3.29
C PRO A 119 -6.74 -4.03 2.10
N ARG A 120 -6.53 -5.34 2.34
CA ARG A 120 -6.74 -6.43 1.35
C ARG A 120 -6.16 -6.14 -0.06
N LEU A 121 -4.96 -5.56 -0.10
CA LEU A 121 -4.26 -5.23 -1.33
C LEU A 121 -4.09 -6.48 -2.21
N LEU A 122 -4.33 -6.34 -3.52
CA LEU A 122 -4.15 -7.42 -4.49
C LEU A 122 -2.66 -7.67 -4.68
N HIS A 123 -2.19 -8.86 -4.33
CA HIS A 123 -0.79 -9.25 -4.51
C HIS A 123 -0.63 -10.27 -5.63
N SER A 124 0.61 -10.41 -6.11
CA SER A 124 1.07 -11.45 -7.03
C SER A 124 2.37 -12.09 -6.51
N ALA A 125 2.88 -13.09 -7.23
CA ALA A 125 4.18 -13.70 -6.94
C ALA A 125 5.37 -12.72 -7.09
N ASP A 126 5.16 -11.60 -7.77
CA ASP A 126 6.17 -10.57 -8.04
C ASP A 126 6.16 -9.44 -7.00
N THR A 127 5.39 -9.62 -5.92
CA THR A 127 5.19 -8.62 -4.87
C THR A 127 5.51 -9.14 -3.48
N CYS A 128 5.89 -8.22 -2.61
CA CYS A 128 5.94 -8.39 -1.16
C CYS A 128 5.06 -7.31 -0.51
N GLN A 129 4.39 -7.64 0.58
CA GLN A 129 3.67 -6.69 1.42
C GLN A 129 4.53 -6.29 2.61
N LEU A 130 4.62 -4.99 2.84
CA LEU A 130 5.15 -4.39 4.05
C LEU A 130 3.98 -3.84 4.87
N GLU A 131 3.87 -4.30 6.11
CA GLU A 131 2.97 -3.72 7.11
C GLU A 131 3.81 -2.99 8.16
N VAL A 132 3.50 -1.71 8.37
CA VAL A 132 4.10 -0.87 9.39
C VAL A 132 3.11 -0.74 10.54
N ALA A 133 3.51 -1.13 11.74
CA ALA A 133 2.67 -1.03 12.92
C ALA A 133 3.38 -0.30 14.08
N LEU A 134 2.78 0.79 14.55
CA LEU A 134 3.17 1.45 15.79
C LEU A 134 2.20 1.02 16.89
N VAL A 135 2.73 0.45 17.97
CA VAL A 135 1.92 -0.15 19.04
C VAL A 135 2.45 0.30 20.40
N GLY A 136 1.59 0.86 21.25
CA GLY A 136 1.84 1.09 22.67
C GLY A 136 2.82 2.21 23.02
N ALA A 137 3.36 2.92 22.02
CA ALA A 137 4.22 4.08 22.27
C ALA A 137 3.38 5.25 22.82
N SER A 138 3.81 5.86 23.90
CA SER A 138 3.14 7.01 24.53
C SER A 138 3.32 8.26 23.66
N PRO A 139 2.24 8.88 23.18
CA PRO A 139 2.33 10.12 22.42
C PRO A 139 2.80 11.28 23.30
N ARG A 140 3.51 12.25 22.70
CA ARG A 140 4.01 13.47 23.35
C ARG A 140 2.94 14.56 23.47
N GLY A 141 1.87 14.47 22.68
CA GLY A 141 0.71 15.36 22.74
C GLY A 141 -0.61 14.60 22.82
N ASN A 142 -1.67 15.27 23.28
CA ASN A 142 -2.99 14.68 23.46
C ASN A 142 -3.65 14.26 22.13
N ARG A 143 -3.36 14.99 21.04
CA ARG A 143 -3.84 14.68 19.69
C ARG A 143 -2.66 14.55 18.73
N SER A 144 -1.83 13.55 18.99
CA SER A 144 -0.64 13.31 18.19
C SER A 144 -0.98 12.55 16.91
N LEU A 145 -0.57 13.11 15.78
CA LEU A 145 -0.57 12.43 14.49
C LEU A 145 0.83 11.93 14.20
N PHE A 146 0.91 10.67 13.78
CA PHE A 146 2.18 10.05 13.41
C PHE A 146 2.36 10.09 11.90
N GLY A 147 3.62 10.06 11.48
CA GLY A 147 3.97 9.99 10.06
C GLY A 147 5.28 9.25 9.84
N LEU A 148 5.54 8.87 8.60
CA LEU A 148 6.72 8.15 8.17
C LEU A 148 7.39 8.88 7.01
N GLU A 149 8.67 9.18 7.13
CA GLU A 149 9.50 9.57 5.99
C GLU A 149 9.88 8.34 5.21
N VAL A 150 9.59 8.33 3.91
CA VAL A 150 9.92 7.27 2.98
C VAL A 150 10.80 7.85 1.87
N ALA A 151 11.95 7.23 1.63
CA ALA A 151 12.95 7.77 0.71
C ALA A 151 13.38 6.76 -0.32
N THR A 152 13.05 7.00 -1.58
CA THR A 152 13.39 6.14 -2.69
C THR A 152 14.69 6.53 -3.39
N LEU A 153 15.30 5.56 -4.08
CA LEU A 153 16.45 5.77 -4.95
C LEU A 153 15.98 6.23 -6.32
N GLY A 154 16.51 7.36 -6.78
CA GLY A 154 16.20 7.90 -8.09
C GLY A 154 16.96 7.19 -9.20
N GLN A 155 16.28 6.94 -10.33
CA GLN A 155 16.90 6.36 -11.54
C GLN A 155 17.48 7.43 -12.48
N GLY A 156 17.29 8.72 -12.17
CA GLY A 156 17.75 9.86 -12.95
C GLY A 156 17.72 11.19 -12.15
N PRO A 157 17.83 12.36 -12.81
CA PRO A 157 17.87 13.65 -12.13
C PRO A 157 16.52 14.09 -11.52
N GLY A 158 15.43 13.43 -11.88
CA GLY A 158 14.08 13.69 -11.39
C GLY A 158 13.57 12.60 -10.46
N CYS A 159 12.57 12.94 -9.64
CA CYS A 159 11.86 11.98 -8.81
C CYS A 159 10.75 11.27 -9.59
N PRO A 160 10.43 10.01 -9.22
CA PRO A 160 9.31 9.30 -9.81
C PRO A 160 7.99 10.02 -9.53
N SER A 161 7.02 9.86 -10.43
CA SER A 161 5.68 10.44 -10.25
C SER A 161 4.82 9.50 -9.44
N MET A 162 4.15 10.04 -8.42
CA MET A 162 3.00 9.40 -7.81
C MET A 162 1.84 9.37 -8.82
N GLN A 163 1.07 8.30 -8.84
CA GLN A 163 -0.15 8.14 -9.63
C GLN A 163 -1.29 7.71 -8.71
N GLU A 164 -2.46 8.30 -8.90
CA GLU A 164 -3.67 7.93 -8.18
C GLU A 164 -4.58 7.15 -9.14
N GLN A 165 -5.02 5.97 -8.73
CA GLN A 165 -6.00 5.16 -9.45
C GLN A 165 -7.30 5.16 -8.66
N HIS A 166 -8.41 5.39 -9.37
CA HIS A 166 -9.74 5.35 -8.79
C HIS A 166 -10.51 4.12 -9.26
N SER A 167 -11.25 3.51 -8.34
CA SER A 167 -12.18 2.42 -8.61
C SER A 167 -13.52 2.72 -7.96
N ILE A 168 -14.61 2.27 -8.56
CA ILE A 168 -15.96 2.36 -7.96
C ILE A 168 -16.23 1.26 -6.93
N ASP A 169 -15.29 0.32 -6.78
CA ASP A 169 -15.40 -0.83 -5.89
C ASP A 169 -14.61 -0.61 -4.61
N ASP A 170 -15.31 -0.62 -3.47
CA ASP A 170 -14.76 -0.54 -2.12
C ASP A 170 -14.91 -1.84 -1.31
N GLU A 171 -15.29 -2.97 -1.94
CA GLU A 171 -15.54 -4.23 -1.23
C GLU A 171 -14.34 -4.67 -0.39
N TYR A 172 -13.13 -4.46 -0.92
CA TYR A 172 -11.89 -4.89 -0.28
C TYR A 172 -11.37 -3.89 0.75
N THR A 173 -11.79 -2.63 0.69
CA THR A 173 -11.46 -1.58 1.67
C THR A 173 -12.60 -0.58 1.73
N PRO A 174 -13.56 -0.79 2.65
CA PRO A 174 -14.79 0.00 2.70
C PRO A 174 -14.55 1.50 2.74
N ALA A 175 -15.31 2.26 1.96
CA ALA A 175 -15.21 3.71 1.80
C ALA A 175 -13.86 4.24 1.24
N VAL A 176 -13.01 3.38 0.67
CA VAL A 176 -11.75 3.78 0.04
C VAL A 176 -11.74 3.39 -1.44
N PHE A 177 -12.03 4.38 -2.28
CA PHE A 177 -12.15 4.25 -3.74
C PHE A 177 -10.86 4.62 -4.51
N GLN A 178 -9.74 4.70 -3.79
CA GLN A 178 -8.45 5.15 -4.32
C GLN A 178 -7.35 4.12 -4.01
N LEU A 179 -6.40 4.01 -4.94
CA LEU A 179 -5.15 3.28 -4.81
C LEU A 179 -4.03 4.19 -5.31
N ASP A 180 -3.08 4.48 -4.44
CA ASP A 180 -1.89 5.26 -4.78
C ASP A 180 -0.81 4.32 -5.27
N GLN A 181 -0.07 4.77 -6.27
CA GLN A 181 0.98 4.00 -6.90
C GLN A 181 2.19 4.88 -7.22
N LEU A 182 3.38 4.42 -6.82
CA LEU A 182 4.65 4.99 -7.24
C LEU A 182 5.32 4.06 -8.24
N LEU A 183 5.71 4.59 -9.39
CA LEU A 183 6.45 3.85 -10.43
C LEU A 183 7.86 4.42 -10.55
N TRP A 184 8.88 3.59 -10.38
CA TRP A 184 10.28 4.03 -10.51
C TRP A 184 10.71 4.31 -11.95
N GLY A 185 10.01 3.75 -12.95
CA GLY A 185 10.31 3.94 -14.36
C GLY A 185 9.22 3.38 -15.28
N SER A 186 9.51 3.26 -16.57
CA SER A 186 8.60 2.63 -17.54
C SER A 186 8.47 1.14 -17.27
N LEU A 187 7.24 0.62 -17.31
CA LEU A 187 6.96 -0.80 -17.07
C LEU A 187 7.67 -1.70 -18.11
N PRO A 188 8.21 -2.86 -17.70
CA PRO A 188 8.27 -3.38 -16.32
C PRO A 188 9.33 -2.65 -15.47
N SER A 189 8.97 -2.25 -14.25
CA SER A 189 9.87 -1.54 -13.33
C SER A 189 9.55 -1.88 -11.87
N GLY A 190 10.35 -1.36 -10.94
CA GLY A 190 9.97 -1.31 -9.53
C GLY A 190 8.70 -0.48 -9.35
N PHE A 191 7.84 -0.91 -8.44
CA PHE A 191 6.61 -0.19 -8.08
C PHE A 191 6.23 -0.40 -6.62
N MET A 192 5.47 0.57 -6.11
CA MET A 192 4.92 0.58 -4.77
C MET A 192 3.44 0.94 -4.87
N GLN A 193 2.57 0.22 -4.16
CA GLN A 193 1.12 0.43 -4.20
C GLN A 193 0.52 0.36 -2.79
N TRP A 194 -0.26 1.36 -2.41
CA TRP A 194 -1.00 1.38 -1.15
C TRP A 194 -2.36 2.02 -1.33
N ARG A 195 -3.25 1.77 -0.38
CA ARG A 195 -4.48 2.56 -0.27
C ARG A 195 -4.23 3.72 0.69
N PRO A 196 -4.81 4.91 0.47
CA PRO A 196 -4.62 6.10 1.34
C PRO A 196 -5.40 5.96 2.66
N VAL A 197 -5.18 4.85 3.37
CA VAL A 197 -5.82 4.50 4.63
C VAL A 197 -4.84 3.81 5.57
N ALA A 198 -4.91 4.17 6.85
CA ALA A 198 -4.30 3.46 7.97
C ALA A 198 -5.40 3.05 8.96
N PHE A 199 -5.06 2.22 9.94
CA PHE A 199 -6.03 1.72 10.92
C PHE A 199 -5.57 1.98 12.35
N SER A 200 -6.44 2.57 13.17
CA SER A 200 -6.18 2.82 14.60
C SER A 200 -6.43 1.59 15.49
N GLN A 201 -6.84 0.46 14.89
CA GLN A 201 -7.12 -0.78 15.60
C GLN A 201 -6.61 -1.98 14.81
N LYS A 202 -6.19 -3.03 15.52
CA LYS A 202 -5.60 -4.25 14.91
C LYS A 202 -6.53 -4.99 13.95
N ARG A 203 -7.85 -4.95 14.17
CA ARG A 203 -8.81 -5.65 13.29
C ARG A 203 -9.04 -4.92 11.96
N GLY A 204 -8.66 -3.64 11.87
CA GLY A 204 -8.84 -2.83 10.67
C GLY A 204 -10.29 -2.65 10.24
N SER A 205 -11.20 -2.32 11.18
CA SER A 205 -12.60 -2.04 10.83
C SER A 205 -12.75 -0.66 10.18
N ARG A 206 -13.88 -0.45 9.49
CA ARG A 206 -14.23 0.85 8.90
C ARG A 206 -14.19 1.99 9.92
N ASP A 207 -14.66 1.74 11.14
CA ASP A 207 -14.70 2.76 12.21
C ASP A 207 -13.31 3.13 12.74
N SER A 208 -12.30 2.28 12.49
CA SER A 208 -10.89 2.53 12.83
C SER A 208 -10.07 3.09 11.65
N ALA A 209 -10.69 3.27 10.48
CA ALA A 209 -10.01 3.76 9.30
C ALA A 209 -9.64 5.24 9.46
N MET A 210 -8.38 5.54 9.21
CA MET A 210 -7.77 6.86 9.27
C MET A 210 -7.23 7.23 7.89
N PRO A 211 -7.36 8.48 7.43
CA PRO A 211 -6.75 8.89 6.17
C PRO A 211 -5.23 8.76 6.24
N CYS A 212 -4.63 8.32 5.15
CA CYS A 212 -3.18 8.38 4.94
C CYS A 212 -2.92 9.41 3.84
N GLN A 213 -2.25 10.50 4.19
CA GLN A 213 -1.89 11.56 3.25
C GLN A 213 -0.41 11.43 2.88
N SER A 214 -0.10 11.51 1.57
CA SER A 214 1.27 11.54 1.06
C SER A 214 1.65 12.95 0.61
N SER A 215 2.84 13.43 1.01
CA SER A 215 3.42 14.64 0.43
C SER A 215 3.91 14.39 -1.00
N PRO A 216 4.08 15.44 -1.82
CA PRO A 216 4.82 15.31 -3.08
C PRO A 216 6.22 14.75 -2.85
N LEU A 217 6.76 14.04 -3.84
CA LEU A 217 8.15 13.59 -3.82
C LEU A 217 9.10 14.77 -4.06
N HIS A 218 10.16 14.82 -3.24
CA HIS A 218 11.18 15.85 -3.32
C HIS A 218 12.59 15.24 -3.42
N PRO A 219 13.47 15.76 -4.29
CA PRO A 219 14.85 15.31 -4.37
C PRO A 219 15.58 15.67 -3.07
N THR A 220 16.28 14.71 -2.47
CA THR A 220 16.86 14.89 -1.13
C THR A 220 18.21 15.59 -1.11
N LEU A 221 18.70 16.07 -2.27
CA LEU A 221 19.90 16.93 -2.43
C LEU A 221 19.90 18.19 -1.53
N ALA A 222 18.75 18.56 -0.95
CA ALA A 222 18.63 19.68 -0.01
C ALA A 222 19.17 19.40 1.41
N TYR A 223 19.43 18.14 1.79
CA TYR A 223 19.94 17.79 3.12
C TYR A 223 20.97 16.65 3.07
N LEU A 224 22.11 16.83 3.75
CA LEU A 224 23.13 15.78 3.96
C LEU A 224 22.54 14.66 4.82
N LEU A 225 22.02 13.61 4.20
CA LEU A 225 21.37 12.51 4.91
C LEU A 225 22.39 11.39 5.24
N PRO A 226 22.28 10.74 6.41
CA PRO A 226 23.07 9.56 6.71
C PRO A 226 22.69 8.44 5.73
N GLN A 227 23.63 8.02 4.87
CA GLN A 227 23.40 6.90 3.94
C GLN A 227 23.24 5.59 4.72
N SER A 228 22.20 4.80 4.42
CA SER A 228 22.10 3.43 4.96
C SER A 228 23.33 2.62 4.56
N PRO A 229 23.98 1.92 5.50
CA PRO A 229 25.05 1.00 5.18
C PRO A 229 24.64 -0.07 4.17
N ILE A 230 23.37 -0.49 4.16
CA ILE A 230 22.86 -1.52 3.25
C ILE A 230 22.78 -0.96 1.81
N VAL A 231 22.20 0.22 1.65
CA VAL A 231 22.14 0.92 0.35
C VAL A 231 23.55 1.19 -0.17
N ARG A 232 24.44 1.69 0.69
CA ARG A 232 25.86 1.89 0.35
C ARG A 232 26.56 0.59 -0.04
N ALA A 233 26.28 -0.53 0.64
CA ALA A 233 26.92 -1.80 0.33
C ALA A 233 26.52 -2.32 -1.07
N PHE A 234 25.27 -2.11 -1.49
CA PHE A 234 24.78 -2.57 -2.79
C PHE A 234 25.07 -1.57 -3.93
N PHE A 235 24.76 -0.28 -3.71
CA PHE A 235 24.84 0.78 -4.73
C PHE A 235 26.13 1.62 -4.67
N LYS A 236 27.02 1.36 -3.70
CA LYS A 236 28.26 2.12 -3.44
C LYS A 236 27.97 3.57 -3.03
N THR A 237 27.97 4.50 -3.97
CA THR A 237 27.75 5.93 -3.70
C THR A 237 26.62 6.38 -4.60
N GLN A 238 25.60 6.99 -4.01
CA GLN A 238 24.44 7.45 -4.74
C GLN A 238 24.08 8.86 -4.31
N ASP A 239 23.96 9.72 -5.31
CA ASP A 239 23.77 11.16 -5.12
C ASP A 239 22.31 11.59 -5.32
N HIS A 240 21.44 10.66 -5.74
CA HIS A 240 20.05 10.95 -6.10
C HIS A 240 19.10 10.03 -5.33
N SER A 241 18.48 10.59 -4.30
CA SER A 241 17.33 10.00 -3.61
C SER A 241 16.15 10.98 -3.63
N CYS A 242 14.96 10.44 -3.48
CA CYS A 242 13.70 11.16 -3.50
C CYS A 242 12.93 10.77 -2.27
N ALA A 243 12.46 11.74 -1.49
CA ALA A 243 11.73 11.47 -0.26
C ALA A 243 10.32 12.05 -0.33
N PHE A 244 9.40 11.38 0.35
CA PHE A 244 8.06 11.84 0.62
C PHE A 244 7.64 11.41 2.03
N ASN A 245 6.68 12.13 2.57
CA ASN A 245 6.18 11.91 3.91
C ASN A 245 4.78 11.33 3.82
N LEU A 246 4.53 10.29 4.62
CA LEU A 246 3.20 9.78 4.89
C LEU A 246 2.75 10.28 6.26
N THR A 247 1.52 10.77 6.37
CA THR A 247 0.92 11.18 7.64
C THR A 247 -0.40 10.47 7.82
N PHE A 248 -0.65 9.97 9.04
CA PHE A 248 -1.77 9.10 9.33
C PHE A 248 -2.74 9.76 10.32
N GLY A 249 -4.01 9.82 9.95
CA GLY A 249 -5.07 10.44 10.75
C GLY A 249 -5.39 11.88 10.36
N ALA A 250 -6.42 12.42 11.00
CA ALA A 250 -6.89 13.79 10.84
C ALA A 250 -7.01 14.48 12.21
N SER A 251 -7.34 15.77 12.25
CA SER A 251 -7.49 16.51 13.53
C SER A 251 -8.65 16.00 14.40
N THR A 252 -9.60 15.30 13.79
CA THR A 252 -10.80 14.71 14.39
C THR A 252 -11.07 13.31 13.84
N GLY A 253 -11.95 12.56 14.51
CA GLY A 253 -12.27 11.17 14.15
C GLY A 253 -11.36 10.14 14.83
N PRO A 254 -11.28 8.91 14.29
CA PRO A 254 -10.42 7.87 14.84
C PRO A 254 -8.94 8.29 14.73
N GLY A 255 -8.15 7.93 15.75
CA GLY A 255 -6.75 8.32 15.84
C GLY A 255 -5.91 7.33 16.62
N TYR A 256 -4.59 7.49 16.54
CA TYR A 256 -3.67 6.67 17.32
C TYR A 256 -3.98 6.72 18.83
N TRP A 257 -4.48 7.86 19.33
CA TRP A 257 -4.86 8.08 20.73
C TRP A 257 -5.97 7.15 21.25
N ASP A 258 -6.75 6.49 20.37
CA ASP A 258 -7.86 5.64 20.79
C ASP A 258 -7.38 4.35 21.46
N GLN A 259 -6.39 3.69 20.87
CA GLN A 259 -5.87 2.37 21.33
C GLN A 259 -4.34 2.30 21.38
N HIS A 260 -3.64 3.40 21.14
CA HIS A 260 -2.19 3.42 20.95
C HIS A 260 -1.76 2.41 19.88
N TYR A 261 -2.50 2.37 18.78
CA TYR A 261 -2.27 1.46 17.66
C TYR A 261 -2.40 2.22 16.35
N LEU A 262 -1.49 1.95 15.43
CA LEU A 262 -1.55 2.40 14.05
C LEU A 262 -0.97 1.29 13.19
N SER A 263 -1.71 0.88 12.16
CA SER A 263 -1.19 -0.01 11.11
C SER A 263 -1.43 0.60 9.73
N TRP A 264 -0.43 0.51 8.87
CA TRP A 264 -0.49 0.89 7.47
C TRP A 264 0.21 -0.18 6.63
N SER A 265 -0.30 -0.45 5.44
CA SER A 265 0.21 -1.51 4.56
C SER A 265 0.49 -0.99 3.16
N VAL A 266 1.54 -1.52 2.57
CA VAL A 266 1.97 -1.22 1.20
C VAL A 266 2.50 -2.46 0.51
N LEU A 267 2.28 -2.56 -0.80
CA LEU A 267 2.92 -3.55 -1.67
C LEU A 267 4.14 -2.94 -2.34
N LEU A 268 5.23 -3.72 -2.38
CA LEU A 268 6.42 -3.44 -3.14
C LEU A 268 6.63 -4.59 -4.14
N GLY A 269 6.97 -4.27 -5.38
CA GLY A 269 7.17 -5.30 -6.40
C GLY A 269 8.03 -4.84 -7.56
N VAL A 270 8.38 -5.80 -8.43
CA VAL A 270 9.12 -5.56 -9.66
C VAL A 270 8.37 -6.21 -10.82
N GLY A 271 8.10 -5.44 -11.87
CA GLY A 271 7.35 -5.91 -13.03
C GLY A 271 6.17 -5.00 -13.35
N THR A 272 4.99 -5.60 -13.51
CA THR A 272 3.74 -4.89 -13.75
C THR A 272 2.92 -4.87 -12.44
N PRO A 273 2.50 -3.68 -11.95
CA PRO A 273 1.69 -3.59 -10.74
C PRO A 273 0.37 -4.36 -10.88
N PRO A 274 -0.06 -5.08 -9.82
CA PRO A 274 -1.41 -5.62 -9.75
C PRO A 274 -2.48 -4.55 -9.99
N VAL A 275 -3.50 -4.89 -10.78
CA VAL A 275 -4.63 -4.01 -11.11
C VAL A 275 -5.91 -4.61 -10.56
N ASP A 276 -6.65 -3.82 -9.79
CA ASP A 276 -7.94 -4.24 -9.25
C ASP A 276 -9.00 -4.30 -10.37
N ALA A 277 -9.68 -5.44 -10.47
CA ALA A 277 -10.91 -5.58 -11.23
C ALA A 277 -12.13 -5.34 -10.33
N LEU A 278 -13.28 -5.02 -10.92
CA LEU A 278 -14.54 -4.95 -10.17
C LEU A 278 -14.87 -6.31 -9.55
N SER A 279 -15.26 -6.28 -8.29
CA SER A 279 -15.65 -7.47 -7.58
C SER A 279 -16.90 -8.13 -8.17
N PRO A 280 -17.07 -9.44 -7.95
CA PRO A 280 -18.29 -10.14 -8.34
C PRO A 280 -19.56 -9.52 -7.74
N LEU A 281 -19.48 -8.94 -6.54
CA LEU A 281 -20.62 -8.28 -5.89
C LEU A 281 -21.01 -7.00 -6.62
N VAL A 282 -20.05 -6.12 -6.91
CA VAL A 282 -20.31 -4.87 -7.65
C VAL A 282 -20.81 -5.17 -9.06
N LEU A 283 -20.19 -6.15 -9.73
CA LEU A 283 -20.67 -6.62 -11.05
C LEU A 283 -22.10 -7.16 -10.97
N GLY A 284 -22.45 -7.90 -9.92
CA GLY A 284 -23.81 -8.40 -9.69
C GLY A 284 -24.83 -7.28 -9.49
N ILE A 285 -24.50 -6.28 -8.66
CA ILE A 285 -25.36 -5.10 -8.45
C ILE A 285 -25.57 -4.34 -9.76
N MET A 286 -24.49 -4.10 -10.51
CA MET A 286 -24.55 -3.40 -11.80
C MET A 286 -25.40 -4.18 -12.81
N ALA A 287 -25.25 -5.50 -12.86
CA ALA A 287 -26.04 -6.36 -13.75
C ALA A 287 -27.54 -6.29 -13.43
N VAL A 288 -27.94 -6.30 -12.16
CA VAL A 288 -29.35 -6.21 -11.76
C VAL A 288 -29.89 -4.78 -11.96
N ALA A 289 -29.16 -3.77 -11.51
CA ALA A 289 -29.58 -2.37 -11.53
C ALA A 289 -29.71 -1.81 -12.95
N LEU A 290 -28.86 -2.24 -13.89
CA LEU A 290 -28.94 -1.84 -15.30
C LEU A 290 -29.76 -2.82 -16.14
N GLY A 291 -29.69 -4.11 -15.83
CA GLY A 291 -30.36 -5.17 -16.59
C GLY A 291 -31.88 -5.14 -16.43
N ALA A 292 -32.40 -4.93 -15.23
CA ALA A 292 -33.84 -4.92 -15.00
C ALA A 292 -34.55 -3.76 -15.73
N PRO A 293 -34.09 -2.50 -15.66
CA PRO A 293 -34.67 -1.41 -16.46
C PRO A 293 -34.56 -1.64 -17.96
N ALA A 294 -33.42 -2.16 -18.45
CA ALA A 294 -33.25 -2.45 -19.88
C ALA A 294 -34.24 -3.50 -20.36
N LEU A 295 -34.44 -4.59 -19.59
CA LEU A 295 -35.43 -5.61 -19.90
C LEU A 295 -36.86 -5.07 -19.88
N MET A 296 -37.19 -4.20 -18.91
CA MET A 296 -38.50 -3.55 -18.87
C MET A 296 -38.74 -2.65 -20.09
N LEU A 297 -37.75 -1.87 -20.50
CA LEU A 297 -37.84 -1.03 -21.70
C LEU A 297 -37.99 -1.87 -22.97
N LEU A 298 -37.25 -2.98 -23.09
CA LEU A 298 -37.36 -3.89 -24.24
C LEU A 298 -38.73 -4.58 -24.28
N ALA A 299 -39.21 -5.09 -23.14
CA ALA A 299 -40.52 -5.73 -23.04
C ALA A 299 -41.65 -4.73 -23.33
N GLY A 300 -41.58 -3.51 -22.76
CA GLY A 300 -42.53 -2.44 -23.04
C GLY A 300 -42.50 -1.98 -24.50
N GLY A 301 -41.32 -1.84 -25.08
CA GLY A 301 -41.14 -1.49 -26.49
C GLY A 301 -41.72 -2.57 -27.43
N LEU A 302 -41.45 -3.84 -27.15
CA LEU A 302 -42.01 -4.97 -27.91
C LEU A 302 -43.54 -5.02 -27.79
N PHE A 303 -44.08 -4.79 -26.59
CA PHE A 303 -45.52 -4.73 -26.37
C PHE A 303 -46.19 -3.62 -27.20
N LEU A 304 -45.60 -2.42 -27.24
CA LEU A 304 -46.12 -1.30 -28.04
C LEU A 304 -46.05 -1.59 -29.55
N LEU A 305 -44.98 -2.21 -30.03
CA LEU A 305 -44.81 -2.57 -31.44
C LEU A 305 -45.82 -3.65 -31.89
N LEU A 306 -46.09 -4.63 -31.04
CA LEU A 306 -47.06 -5.70 -31.32
C LEU A 306 -48.51 -5.23 -31.12
N GLY A 307 -48.77 -4.32 -30.17
CA GLY A 307 -50.09 -3.77 -29.89
C GLY A 307 -50.66 -2.90 -31.02
N ARG A 308 -49.80 -2.22 -31.79
CA ARG A 308 -50.23 -1.39 -32.95
C ARG A 308 -50.88 -2.15 -34.10
N LYS A 309 -50.81 -3.48 -34.14
CA LYS A 309 -51.45 -4.28 -35.20
C LYS A 309 -52.94 -4.57 -34.98
N ARG A 310 -53.52 -4.22 -33.82
CA ARG A 310 -54.92 -4.55 -33.50
C ARG A 310 -55.96 -3.45 -33.77
N ASP A 311 -55.53 -2.21 -34.06
CA ASP A 311 -56.45 -1.06 -34.21
C ASP A 311 -56.51 -0.50 -35.64
N SER A 312 -56.45 -1.36 -36.66
CA SER A 312 -56.73 -0.98 -38.06
C SER A 312 -57.95 -1.72 -38.61
N GLU A 313 -59.05 -1.72 -37.84
CA GLU A 313 -60.39 -1.95 -38.37
C GLU A 313 -61.09 -0.59 -38.47
N TYR A 314 -60.71 0.17 -39.50
CA TYR A 314 -61.42 1.40 -39.85
C TYR A 314 -62.73 0.98 -40.55
N GLN A 315 -63.84 0.91 -39.80
CA GLN A 315 -65.17 0.76 -40.42
C GLN A 315 -65.47 2.03 -41.23
N SER A 316 -65.56 1.91 -42.55
CA SER A 316 -66.04 2.98 -43.42
C SER A 316 -67.53 3.20 -43.17
N ILE A 317 -67.89 4.40 -42.72
CA ILE A 317 -69.28 4.84 -42.61
C ILE A 317 -69.77 5.16 -44.03
N ASN A 318 -70.64 4.30 -44.56
CA ASN A 318 -71.54 4.61 -45.68
C ASN A 318 -72.87 5.12 -45.14
#